data_AF-A0A9E5UT59-F1
#
_entry.id   AF-A0A9E5UT59-F1
#
_cell.length_a   1.000
_cell.length_b   1.000
_cell.length_c   1.000
_cell.angle_alpha   90.00
_cell.angle_beta   90.00
_cell.angle_gamma   90.00
#
_symmetry.space_group_name_H-M   'P 1'
#
loop_
_entity.id
_entity.type
_entity.pdbx_description
1 polymer ?
#
loop_
_entity_poly.entity_id
_entity_poly.type
_entity_poly.pdbx_seq_one_letter_code
_entity_poly.pdbx_strand_id
1 'polypeptide(L)' 'MEPFSLEDALQQLDEIVRRLESGELSLEAAVALFEQGQALVQQCEKDLDAKELRIQQILENGAVAALD' A
#
# COMPACT_ATOMS: atom_id res chain seq x y z
N MET A 1 -4.36 -17.97 -1.97
CA MET A 1 -3.47 -16.95 -1.38
C MET A 1 -4.30 -15.69 -1.37
N GLU A 2 -4.64 -15.17 -0.19
CA GLU A 2 -5.38 -13.92 -0.11
C GLU A 2 -4.54 -12.80 -0.75
N PRO A 3 -5.17 -11.84 -1.47
CA PRO A 3 -4.45 -10.70 -1.99
C PRO A 3 -3.83 -9.92 -0.84
N PHE A 4 -2.61 -9.44 -1.05
CA PHE A 4 -1.88 -8.60 -0.11
C PHE A 4 -2.77 -7.43 0.36
N SER A 5 -2.95 -7.28 1.68
CA SER A 5 -3.83 -6.26 2.25
C SER A 5 -3.11 -4.93 2.47
N LEU A 6 -3.88 -3.84 2.64
CA LEU A 6 -3.30 -2.54 2.98
C LEU A 6 -2.64 -2.59 4.37
N GLU A 7 -3.24 -3.31 5.30
CA GLU A 7 -2.74 -3.53 6.65
C GLU A 7 -1.38 -4.24 6.62
N ASP A 8 -1.22 -5.29 5.79
CA ASP A 8 0.07 -5.98 5.61
C ASP A 8 1.13 -5.05 5.01
N ALA A 9 0.73 -4.19 4.07
CA ALA A 9 1.62 -3.20 3.47
C ALA A 9 2.10 -2.16 4.48
N LEU A 10 1.20 -1.67 5.33
CA LEU A 10 1.54 -0.74 6.40
C LEU A 10 2.47 -1.38 7.42
N GLN A 11 2.26 -2.65 7.75
CA GLN A 11 3.17 -3.38 8.65
C GLN A 11 4.56 -3.51 8.03
N GLN A 12 4.67 -3.91 6.76
CA GLN A 12 5.97 -4.01 6.09
C GLN A 12 6.68 -2.66 5.97
N LEU A 13 5.93 -1.57 5.75
CA LEU A 13 6.50 -0.23 5.71
C LEU A 13 7.06 0.19 7.09
N ASP A 14 6.35 -0.10 8.18
CA ASP A 14 6.83 0.14 9.56
C ASP A 14 8.13 -0.65 9.83
N GLU A 15 8.19 -1.90 9.40
CA GLU A 15 9.42 -2.71 9.52
C GLU A 15 10.58 -2.13 8.72
N ILE A 16 10.34 -1.65 7.50
CA ILE A 16 11.37 -0.99 6.67
C ILE A 16 11.88 0.28 7.36
N VAL A 17 10.97 1.13 7.86
CA VAL A 17 11.32 2.38 8.55
C VAL A 17 12.16 2.08 9.78
N ARG A 18 11.73 1.14 10.64
CA ARG A 18 12.49 0.74 11.83
C ARG A 18 13.91 0.26 11.51
N ARG A 19 14.07 -0.48 10.41
CA ARG A 19 15.39 -0.95 9.97
C ARG A 19 16.26 0.18 9.43
N LEU A 20 15.68 1.15 8.72
CA LEU A 20 16.40 2.34 8.25
C LEU A 20 16.83 3.23 9.42
N GLU A 21 15.98 3.36 10.45
CA GLU A 21 16.24 4.16 11.65
C GLU A 21 17.23 3.49 12.63
N SER A 22 17.47 2.18 12.53
CA SER A 22 18.40 1.49 13.44
C SER A 22 19.85 1.95 13.28
N GLY A 23 20.23 2.46 12.10
CA GLY A 23 21.59 2.89 11.80
C GLY A 23 22.60 1.74 11.66
N GLU A 24 22.16 0.50 11.66
CA GLU A 24 23.02 -0.70 11.58
C GLU A 24 23.29 -1.17 10.13
N LEU A 25 22.67 -0.51 9.16
CA LEU A 25 22.74 -0.87 7.75
C LEU A 25 23.96 -0.26 7.05
N SER A 26 24.54 -0.99 6.10
CA SER A 26 25.43 -0.37 5.11
C SER A 26 24.63 0.58 4.22
N LEU A 27 25.32 1.50 3.54
CA LEU A 27 24.70 2.44 2.61
C LEU A 27 23.91 1.70 1.51
N GLU A 28 24.49 0.66 0.93
CA GLU A 28 23.85 -0.14 -0.13
C GLU A 28 22.59 -0.84 0.39
N ALA A 29 22.63 -1.37 1.62
CA ALA A 29 21.48 -2.02 2.23
C ALA A 29 20.37 -1.01 2.57
N ALA A 30 20.73 0.20 3.02
CA ALA A 30 19.78 1.28 3.27
C ALA A 30 19.09 1.75 1.97
N VAL A 31 19.85 1.90 0.87
CA VAL A 31 19.29 2.25 -0.44
C VAL A 31 18.32 1.18 -0.93
N ALA A 32 18.69 -0.10 -0.84
CA ALA A 32 17.82 -1.20 -1.25
C ALA A 32 16.51 -1.26 -0.43
N LEU A 33 16.58 -1.04 0.88
CA LEU A 33 15.39 -0.98 1.74
C LEU A 33 14.49 0.22 1.41
N PHE A 34 15.09 1.37 1.11
CA PHE A 34 14.34 2.54 0.68
C PHE A 34 13.61 2.30 -0.66
N GLU A 35 14.28 1.69 -1.63
CA GLU A 35 13.66 1.31 -2.91
C GLU A 35 12.50 0.33 -2.73
N GLN A 36 12.66 -0.66 -1.85
CA GLN A 36 11.56 -1.57 -1.48
C GLN A 36 10.38 -0.82 -0.86
N GLY A 37 10.64 0.10 0.07
CA GLY A 37 9.60 0.93 0.68
C GLY A 37 8.85 1.76 -0.36
N GLN A 38 9.57 2.38 -1.30
CA GLN A 38 8.93 3.14 -2.39
C GLN A 38 8.08 2.25 -3.30
N ALA A 39 8.57 1.07 -3.67
CA ALA A 39 7.80 0.14 -4.50
C ALA A 39 6.50 -0.31 -3.79
N LEU A 40 6.57 -0.54 -2.48
CA LEU A 40 5.43 -0.90 -1.66
C LEU A 40 4.38 0.23 -1.62
N VAL A 41 4.81 1.48 -1.41
CA VAL A 41 3.92 2.65 -1.43
C VAL A 41 3.22 2.79 -2.79
N GLN A 42 3.96 2.69 -3.89
CA GLN A 42 3.39 2.78 -5.24
C GLN A 42 2.37 1.67 -5.52
N GLN A 43 2.57 0.47 -4.96
CA GLN A 43 1.61 -0.61 -5.08
C GLN A 43 0.32 -0.31 -4.31
N CYS A 44 0.44 0.18 -3.07
CA CYS A 44 -0.72 0.59 -2.27
C CYS A 44 -1.54 1.68 -2.94
N GLU A 45 -0.89 2.71 -3.49
CA GLU A 45 -1.56 3.80 -4.21
C GLU A 45 -2.39 3.26 -5.38
N LYS A 46 -1.81 2.39 -6.22
CA LYS A 46 -2.52 1.76 -7.34
C LYS A 46 -3.71 0.93 -6.89
N ASP A 47 -3.56 0.18 -5.81
CA ASP A 47 -4.63 -0.68 -5.29
C ASP A 47 -5.76 0.16 -4.68
N LEU A 48 -5.43 1.29 -4.04
CA LEU A 48 -6.42 2.25 -3.55
C LEU A 48 -7.15 2.93 -4.69
N ASP A 49 -6.44 3.42 -5.71
CA ASP A 49 -7.04 4.04 -6.91
C ASP A 49 -8.01 3.08 -7.61
N ALA A 50 -7.62 1.82 -7.76
CA ALA A 50 -8.47 0.79 -8.37
C ALA A 50 -9.74 0.53 -7.54
N LYS A 51 -9.62 0.50 -6.22
CA LYS A 51 -10.76 0.34 -5.30
C LYS A 51 -11.68 1.56 -5.33
N GLU A 52 -11.13 2.77 -5.34
CA GLU A 52 -11.90 4.01 -5.42
C GLU A 52 -12.66 4.09 -6.75
N LEU A 53 -12.00 3.81 -7.88
CA LEU A 53 -12.65 3.74 -9.19
C LEU A 53 -13.80 2.72 -9.19
N ARG A 54 -13.62 1.57 -8.54
CA ARG A 54 -14.68 0.57 -8.43
C ARG A 54 -15.88 1.09 -7.63
N ILE A 55 -15.65 1.82 -6.55
CA ILE A 55 -16.71 2.45 -5.75
C ILE A 55 -17.45 3.50 -6.60
N GLN A 56 -16.72 4.36 -7.30
CA GLN A 56 -17.30 5.38 -8.18
C GLN A 56 -18.20 4.74 -9.26
N GLN A 57 -17.74 3.68 -9.92
CA GLN A 57 -18.56 2.93 -10.89
C GLN A 57 -19.83 2.35 -10.28
N ILE A 58 -19.80 1.87 -9.03
CA ILE A 58 -20.98 1.33 -8.36
C ILE A 58 -21.98 2.46 -8.05
N LEU A 59 -21.50 3.63 -7.64
CA LEU A 59 -22.31 4.81 -7.36
C LEU A 59 -22.96 5.37 -8.64
N GLU A 60 -22.19 5.51 -9.72
CA GLU A 60 -22.67 6.00 -11.03
C GLU A 60 -23.70 5.07 -11.67
N ASN A 61 -23.55 3.75 -11.48
CA ASN A 61 -24.49 2.75 -11.97
C ASN A 61 -25.76 2.63 -11.11
N GLY A 62 -25.97 3.51 -10.13
CA GLY A 62 -27.18 3.58 -9.31
C GLY A 62 -27.39 2.40 -8.36
N ALA A 63 -26.40 1.51 -8.21
CA ALA A 63 -26.52 0.31 -7.38
C ALA A 63 -26.60 0.61 -5.87
N VAL A 64 -26.26 1.84 -5.45
CA VAL A 64 -26.32 2.28 -4.04
C VAL A 64 -27.65 2.99 -3.70
N ALA A 65 -28.53 3.25 -4.68
CA ALA A 65 -29.88 3.79 -4.43
C ALA A 65 -30.86 2.76 -3.83
N ALA A 66 -30.35 1.60 -3.37
CA ALA A 66 -31.14 0.52 -2.76
C ALA A 66 -30.65 0.12 -1.36
N LEU A 67 -29.74 0.91 -0.76
CA LEU A 67 -29.36 0.77 0.65
C LEU A 67 -30.05 1.86 1.47
N ASP A 68 -31.36 1.75 1.52
CA ASP A 68 -32.24 2.36 2.52
C ASP A 68 -32.32 1.43 3.73
#